data_AF-A0A521H3B9-F1
#
_entry.id   AF-A0A521H3B9-F1
#
_cell.length_a   1.000
_cell.length_b   1.000
_cell.length_c   1.000
_cell.angle_alpha   90.00
_cell.angle_beta   90.00
_cell.angle_gamma   90.00
#
_symmetry.space_group_name_H-M   'P 1'
#
loop_
_entity.id
_entity.type
_entity.pdbx_description
1 polymer ?
#
loop_
_entity_poly.entity_id
_entity_poly.type
_entity_poly.pdbx_seq_one_letter_code
_entity_poly.pdbx_strand_id
1 'polypeptide(L)' 'MRTLAQFVKDKRKEANLTQEEFAERAGVALTVIRKIEQGKENLNLEKVNRVLKMFGHLLVPVSRKDLLMKEQTK' A
#
# COMPACT_ATOMS: atom_id res chain seq x y z
N MET A 1 9.15 3.49 -10.10
CA MET A 1 8.20 2.59 -9.38
C MET A 1 7.17 3.41 -8.59
N ARG A 2 5.94 2.91 -8.40
CA ARG A 2 4.99 3.50 -7.44
C ARG A 2 5.36 3.02 -6.04
N THR A 3 5.39 3.92 -5.06
CA THR A 3 5.58 3.54 -3.65
C THR A 3 4.32 2.87 -3.11
N LEU A 4 4.43 2.17 -1.99
CA LEU A 4 3.26 1.61 -1.28
C LEU A 4 2.20 2.68 -1.01
N ALA A 5 2.63 3.87 -0.59
CA ALA A 5 1.74 5.00 -0.30
C ALA A 5 0.92 5.42 -1.53
N GLN A 6 1.59 5.56 -2.68
CA GLN A 6 0.94 5.90 -3.95
C GLN A 6 0.01 4.78 -4.41
N PHE A 7 0.46 3.53 -4.33
CA PHE A 7 -0.32 2.38 -4.72
C PHE A 7 -1.65 2.29 -3.94
N VAL A 8 -1.58 2.41 -2.61
CA VAL A 8 -2.78 2.34 -1.76
C VAL A 8 -3.71 3.51 -2.02
N LYS A 9 -3.17 4.72 -2.20
CA LYS A 9 -3.94 5.92 -2.52
C LYS A 9 -4.65 5.81 -3.87
N ASP A 10 -3.97 5.29 -4.89
CA ASP A 10 -4.53 5.08 -6.22
C ASP A 10 -5.66 4.06 -6.17
N LYS A 11 -5.44 2.91 -5.52
CA LYS A 11 -6.46 1.87 -5.38
C LYS A 11 -7.70 2.33 -4.63
N ARG A 12 -7.53 3.14 -3.58
CA ARG A 12 -8.66 3.76 -2.87
C ARG A 12 -9.46 4.70 -3.78
N LYS A 13 -8.78 5.52 -4.58
CA LYS A 13 -9.41 6.42 -5.54
C LYS A 13 -10.11 5.67 -6.66
N GLU A 14 -9.51 4.62 -7.20
CA GLU A 14 -10.12 3.72 -8.19
C GLU A 14 -11.41 3.09 -7.65
N ALA A 15 -11.44 2.78 -6.36
CA ALA A 15 -12.63 2.25 -5.68
C ALA A 15 -13.66 3.33 -5.26
N ASN A 16 -13.40 4.62 -5.52
CA ASN A 16 -14.21 5.77 -5.08
C ASN A 16 -14.52 5.77 -3.57
N LEU A 17 -13.58 5.34 -2.74
CA LEU A 17 -13.74 5.30 -1.28
C LEU A 17 -13.08 6.48 -0.59
N THR A 18 -13.72 6.99 0.46
CA THR A 18 -13.07 7.85 1.44
C THR A 18 -12.04 7.06 2.26
N GLN A 19 -11.15 7.75 2.97
CA GLN A 19 -10.18 7.08 3.84
C GLN A 19 -10.87 6.30 4.98
N GLU A 20 -12.02 6.77 5.44
CA GLU A 20 -12.82 6.15 6.50
C GLU A 20 -13.46 4.85 6.02
N GLU A 21 -14.20 4.90 4.91
CA GLU A 21 -14.80 3.71 4.30
C GLU A 21 -13.73 2.68 3.91
N PHE A 22 -12.59 3.16 3.42
CA PHE A 22 -11.51 2.26 3.06
C PHE A 22 -10.89 1.57 4.28
N ALA A 23 -10.71 2.29 5.39
CA ALA A 23 -10.21 1.73 6.64
C ALA A 23 -11.19 0.70 7.23
N GLU A 24 -12.49 1.03 7.22
CA GLU A 24 -13.55 0.16 7.68
C GLU A 24 -13.62 -1.13 6.87
N ARG A 25 -13.60 -1.04 5.53
CA ARG A 25 -13.58 -2.22 4.66
C ARG A 25 -12.30 -3.05 4.79
N ALA A 26 -11.17 -2.41 5.06
CA ALA A 26 -9.91 -3.09 5.35
C ALA A 26 -9.88 -3.75 6.75
N GLY A 27 -10.82 -3.40 7.63
CA GLY A 27 -10.80 -3.82 9.03
C GLY A 27 -9.57 -3.30 9.77
N VAL A 28 -9.13 -2.08 9.46
CA VAL A 28 -8.02 -1.40 10.14
C VAL A 28 -8.46 -0.03 10.63
N ALA A 29 -7.78 0.51 11.63
CA ALA A 29 -8.04 1.88 12.07
C ALA A 29 -7.71 2.90 10.98
N LEU A 30 -8.50 3.98 10.87
CA LEU A 30 -8.27 5.08 9.92
C LEU A 30 -6.84 5.65 9.96
N THR A 31 -6.24 5.69 11.15
CA THR A 31 -4.85 6.15 11.34
C THR A 31 -3.84 5.29 10.58
N VAL A 32 -4.13 4.02 10.33
CA VAL A 32 -3.29 3.12 9.55
C VAL A 32 -3.30 3.53 8.09
N ILE A 33 -4.47 3.72 7.48
CA ILE A 33 -4.60 4.20 6.09
C ILE A 33 -3.92 5.54 5.91
N ARG A 34 -4.15 6.49 6.83
CA ARG A 34 -3.48 7.81 6.80
C ARG A 34 -1.97 7.68 6.85
N LYS A 35 -1.42 6.86 7.77
CA LYS A 35 0.04 6.65 7.87
C LYS A 35 0.62 5.99 6.61
N ILE A 36 -0.10 5.03 6.02
CA ILE A 36 0.31 4.38 4.76
C ILE A 36 0.34 5.40 3.62
N GLU A 37 -0.75 6.16 3.41
CA GLU A 37 -0.82 7.16 2.33
C GLU A 37 0.14 8.35 2.53
N GLN A 38 0.49 8.67 3.78
CA GLN A 38 1.51 9.67 4.12
C GLN A 38 2.96 9.14 4.00
N GLY A 39 3.15 7.84 3.78
CA GLY A 39 4.47 7.23 3.68
C GLY A 39 5.27 7.18 4.99
N LYS A 40 4.59 7.13 6.15
CA LYS A 40 5.30 7.00 7.43
C LYS A 40 5.94 5.62 7.57
N GLU A 41 7.13 5.57 8.14
CA GLU A 41 7.94 4.35 8.23
C GLU A 41 7.48 3.39 9.35
N ASN A 42 6.92 3.92 10.43
CA ASN A 42 6.44 3.11 11.57
C ASN A 42 5.03 2.55 11.33
N LEU A 43 4.94 1.55 10.45
CA LEU A 43 3.73 0.80 10.14
C LEU A 43 3.84 -0.65 10.61
N ASN A 44 2.74 -1.21 11.10
CA ASN A 44 2.67 -2.63 11.40
C ASN A 44 2.46 -3.40 10.08
N LEU A 45 3.39 -4.30 9.74
CA LEU A 45 3.38 -5.13 8.53
C LEU A 45 2.11 -5.97 8.39
N GLU A 46 1.57 -6.51 9.50
CA GLU A 46 0.33 -7.28 9.49
C GLU A 46 -0.84 -6.43 8.97
N LYS A 47 -0.92 -5.18 9.43
CA LYS A 47 -1.96 -4.23 9.02
C LYS A 47 -1.78 -3.82 7.56
N VAL A 48 -0.54 -3.59 7.12
CA VAL A 48 -0.24 -3.30 5.72
C VAL A 48 -0.66 -4.48 4.82
N ASN A 49 -0.33 -5.71 5.21
CA ASN A 49 -0.75 -6.91 4.49
C ASN A 49 -2.27 -7.05 4.45
N ARG A 50 -2.98 -6.69 5.53
CA ARG A 50 -4.46 -6.73 5.55
C ARG A 50 -5.06 -5.77 4.53
N VAL A 51 -4.52 -4.56 4.42
CA VAL A 51 -4.92 -3.56 3.40
C VAL A 51 -4.60 -4.06 1.99
N LEU A 52 -3.41 -4.62 1.78
CA LEU A 52 -2.99 -5.14 0.47
C LEU A 52 -3.84 -6.35 0.01
N LYS A 53 -4.23 -7.22 0.95
CA LYS A 53 -5.07 -8.40 0.66
C LYS A 53 -6.41 -8.03 0.01
N MET A 54 -6.99 -6.87 0.34
CA MET A 54 -8.22 -6.40 -0.29
C MET A 54 -8.11 -6.25 -1.80
N PHE A 55 -6.90 -5.99 -2.29
CA PHE A 55 -6.60 -5.78 -3.69
C PHE A 55 -5.89 -6.99 -4.30
N GLY A 56 -5.87 -8.14 -3.60
CA GLY A 56 -5.16 -9.34 -4.05
C GLY A 56 -3.64 -9.23 -4.00
N HIS A 57 -3.09 -8.32 -3.18
CA HIS A 57 -1.65 -8.12 -3.03
C HIS A 57 -1.13 -8.60 -1.67
N LEU A 58 0.17 -8.86 -1.61
CA LEU A 58 0.88 -9.22 -0.40
C LEU A 58 2.25 -8.53 -0.39
N LEU A 59 2.69 -8.09 0.78
CA LEU A 59 4.03 -7.54 0.96
C LEU A 59 5.04 -8.69 1.00
N VAL A 60 5.98 -8.68 0.05
CA VAL A 60 7.00 -9.71 -0.11
C VAL A 60 8.39 -9.08 -0.22
N PRO A 61 9.44 -9.74 0.27
CA PRO A 61 10.80 -9.30 0.00
C PRO A 61 11.11 -9.49 -1.48
N VAL A 62 11.69 -8.46 -2.10
CA VAL A 62 12.17 -8.48 -3.48
C VAL A 62 13.62 -8.03 -3.50
N SER A 63 14.45 -8.68 -4.31
CA SER A 63 15.86 -8.32 -4.48
C SER A 63 15.97 -6.90 -5.01
N ARG A 64 16.71 -6.03 -4.29
CA ARG A 64 16.95 -4.66 -4.72
C ARG A 64 17.69 -4.61 -6.06
N LYS A 65 18.60 -5.55 -6.33
CA LYS A 65 19.34 -5.63 -7.60
C LYS A 65 18.38 -5.84 -8.78
N ASP A 66 17.39 -6.72 -8.60
CA ASP A 66 16.43 -7.08 -9.65
C ASP A 66 15.48 -5.92 -9.99
N LEU A 67 15.22 -5.04 -9.01
CA LEU A 67 14.39 -3.84 -9.20
C LEU A 67 15.15 -2.74 -9.96
N LEU A 68 16.45 -2.57 -9.68
CA LEU A 68 17.29 -1.54 -10.32
C LEU A 68 17.70 -1.89 -11.76
N MET A 69 17.86 -3.18 -12.08
CA MET A 69 18.19 -3.60 -13.45
C MET A 69 17.02 -3.41 -14.43
N LYS A 70 15.77 -3.46 -13.94
CA LYS A 70 14.57 -3.20 -14.77
C LYS A 70 14.38 -1.73 -15.16
N GLU A 71 15.09 -0.80 -14.52
CA GLU A 71 14.99 0.63 -14.84
C GLU A 71 15.88 1.04 -16.03
N GLN A 72 16.85 0.21 -16.44
CA GLN A 72 17.81 0.53 -17.52
C GLN A 72 17.40 0.03 -18.92
N THR A 73 16.31 -0.73 -19.04
CA THR A 73 15.87 -1.34 -20.31
C THR A 73 14.60 -0.69 -20.89
N LYS A 74 14.31 0.57 -20.53
CA LYS A 74 13.21 1.34 -21.12
C LYS A 74 13.72 2.46 -22.00
#